data_AF-A0A0L0HN04-F1
#
_entry.id   AF-A0A0L0HN04-F1
#
_cell.length_a   1.000
_cell.length_b   1.000
_cell.length_c   1.000
_cell.angle_alpha   90.00
_cell.angle_beta   90.00
_cell.angle_gamma   90.00
#
_symmetry.space_group_name_H-M   'P 1'
#
loop_
_entity.id
_entity.type
_entity.pdbx_description
1 polymer ?
#
loop_
_entity_poly.entity_id
_entity_poly.type
_entity_poly.pdbx_seq_one_letter_code
_entity_poly.pdbx_strand_id
1 'polypeptide(L)'
;MTGRKYLKDANSKFRKPLAKQRNPGIAKKAEMIRRTKIKKEYYKLLKTEGLGQNESQLEEKADIFSSQTEERTHDALEGYSSDQKEKLYESANDTSESDSEKIDKADVPKSLGKTRQSQKREKKSKRPAKPNPFGKLIVEAERKKAERQAAIEESKRLKEEQNQKRKEYYAKRNDVRDKLQRKTRKGQPVMANQVLHLLEKIQGMK
;
A
#
# COMPACT_ATOMS: atom_id res chain seq x y z
N MET A 1 39.26 46.95 -12.40
CA MET A 1 39.19 45.88 -11.38
C MET A 1 37.85 45.19 -11.49
N THR A 2 37.84 43.86 -11.69
CA THR A 2 36.96 42.84 -11.05
C THR A 2 37.02 41.55 -11.88
N GLY A 3 37.97 40.67 -11.54
CA GLY A 3 38.02 39.32 -12.10
C GLY A 3 37.14 38.38 -11.28
N ARG A 4 36.04 37.88 -11.88
CA ARG A 4 35.28 36.75 -11.33
C ARG A 4 36.07 35.47 -11.60
N LYS A 5 36.70 34.94 -10.55
CA LYS A 5 37.33 33.62 -10.57
C LYS A 5 36.23 32.55 -10.47
N TYR A 6 36.13 31.70 -11.50
CA TYR A 6 35.30 30.50 -11.46
C TYR A 6 35.92 29.50 -10.48
N LEU A 7 35.29 29.29 -9.33
CA LEU A 7 35.57 28.13 -8.48
C LEU A 7 35.11 26.89 -9.26
N LYS A 8 36.08 26.12 -9.79
CA LYS A 8 35.82 24.78 -10.31
C LYS A 8 35.76 23.85 -9.10
N ASP A 9 34.58 23.32 -8.83
CA ASP A 9 34.37 22.34 -7.76
C ASP A 9 35.27 21.12 -7.96
N ALA A 10 36.29 20.98 -7.11
CA ALA A 10 37.26 19.89 -7.14
C ALA A 10 36.67 18.52 -6.74
N ASN A 11 35.35 18.43 -6.48
CA ASN A 11 34.67 17.22 -6.02
C ASN A 11 33.80 16.51 -7.07
N SER A 12 33.93 16.85 -8.35
CA SER A 12 33.18 16.18 -9.44
C SER A 12 33.64 14.74 -9.72
N LYS A 13 34.93 14.42 -9.47
CA LYS A 13 35.53 13.12 -9.86
C LYS A 13 35.12 11.93 -8.97
N PHE A 14 34.45 12.17 -7.84
CA PHE A 14 34.02 11.12 -6.89
C PHE A 14 32.49 10.99 -6.77
N ARG A 15 31.71 11.66 -7.61
CA ARG A 15 30.27 11.40 -7.67
C ARG A 15 30.05 10.08 -8.41
N LYS A 16 29.81 9.01 -7.65
CA LYS A 16 29.27 7.75 -8.20
C LYS A 16 28.09 8.12 -9.10
N PRO A 17 28.00 7.59 -10.33
CA PRO A 17 26.84 7.85 -11.17
C PRO A 17 25.60 7.45 -10.36
N LEU A 18 24.65 8.39 -10.21
CA LEU A 18 23.35 8.12 -9.60
C LEU A 18 22.82 6.84 -10.23
N ALA A 19 22.73 5.78 -9.45
CA ALA A 19 22.20 4.51 -9.92
C ALA A 19 20.83 4.83 -10.51
N LYS A 20 20.70 4.69 -11.84
CA LYS A 20 19.44 4.96 -12.55
C LYS A 20 18.37 4.20 -11.79
N GLN A 21 17.49 4.93 -11.09
CA GLN A 21 16.38 4.33 -10.38
C GLN A 21 15.62 3.51 -11.41
N ARG A 22 15.80 2.18 -11.37
CA ARG A 22 15.12 1.29 -12.30
C ARG A 22 13.64 1.47 -11.99
N ASN A 23 12.90 2.06 -12.93
CA ASN A 23 11.47 2.25 -12.79
C ASN A 23 10.85 0.93 -12.32
N PRO A 24 10.17 0.89 -11.17
CA PRO A 24 9.70 -0.36 -10.57
C PRO A 24 8.77 -1.15 -11.51
N GLY A 25 8.10 -0.46 -12.45
CA GLY A 25 7.30 -1.09 -13.51
C GLY A 25 8.10 -1.93 -14.51
N ILE A 26 9.34 -1.55 -14.84
CA ILE A 26 10.19 -2.30 -15.79
C ILE A 26 10.66 -3.62 -15.15
N ALA A 27 11.02 -3.59 -13.87
CA ALA A 27 11.41 -4.79 -13.13
C ALA A 27 10.24 -5.79 -13.01
N LYS A 28 9.05 -5.29 -12.65
CA LYS A 28 7.83 -6.12 -12.59
C LYS A 28 7.47 -6.74 -13.94
N LYS A 29 7.56 -5.97 -15.04
CA LYS A 29 7.31 -6.47 -16.40
C LYS A 29 8.30 -7.57 -16.79
N ALA A 30 9.59 -7.38 -16.51
CA ALA A 30 10.62 -8.38 -16.78
C ALA A 30 10.40 -9.67 -15.97
N GLU A 31 9.97 -9.54 -14.71
CA GLU A 31 9.66 -10.68 -13.86
C GLU A 31 8.44 -11.45 -14.37
N MET A 32 7.36 -10.78 -14.79
CA MET A 32 6.21 -11.44 -15.39
C MET A 32 6.59 -12.20 -16.67
N ILE A 33 7.40 -11.60 -17.54
CA ILE A 33 7.90 -12.26 -18.76
C ILE A 33 8.73 -13.49 -18.41
N ARG A 34 9.56 -13.42 -17.35
CA ARG A 34 10.35 -14.56 -16.89
C ARG A 34 9.45 -15.69 -16.36
N ARG A 35 8.45 -15.37 -15.54
CA ARG A 35 7.50 -16.34 -14.98
C ARG A 35 6.71 -17.05 -16.08
N THR A 36 6.23 -16.32 -17.09
CA THR A 36 5.50 -16.92 -18.22
C THR A 36 6.39 -17.82 -19.06
N LYS A 37 7.66 -17.46 -19.30
CA LYS A 37 8.62 -18.32 -19.99
C LYS A 37 8.89 -19.62 -19.24
N ILE A 38 9.19 -19.55 -17.94
CA ILE A 38 9.41 -20.73 -17.09
C ILE A 38 8.19 -21.65 -17.11
N LYS A 39 6.98 -21.09 -16.99
CA LYS A 39 5.74 -21.87 -17.02
C LYS A 39 5.53 -22.57 -18.37
N LYS A 40 5.84 -21.89 -19.49
CA LYS A 40 5.80 -22.51 -20.84
C LYS A 40 6.81 -23.64 -20.99
N GLU A 41 8.02 -23.47 -20.47
CA GLU A 41 9.05 -24.52 -20.51
C GLU A 41 8.66 -25.73 -19.65
N TYR A 42 8.13 -25.48 -18.44
CA TYR A 42 7.63 -26.54 -17.56
C TYR A 42 6.53 -27.39 -18.22
N TYR A 43 5.55 -26.77 -18.87
CA TYR A 43 4.51 -27.53 -19.57
C TYR A 43 5.03 -28.28 -20.80
N LYS A 44 6.03 -27.73 -21.51
CA LYS A 44 6.70 -28.46 -22.59
C LYS A 44 7.39 -29.72 -22.07
N LEU A 45 8.08 -29.63 -20.94
CA LEU A 45 8.74 -30.76 -20.29
C LEU A 45 7.73 -31.83 -19.84
N LEU A 46 6.63 -31.42 -19.22
CA LEU A 46 5.54 -32.34 -18.85
C LEU A 46 4.92 -33.06 -20.06
N LYS A 47 4.85 -32.38 -21.21
CA LYS A 47 4.36 -32.97 -22.48
C LYS A 47 5.37 -33.98 -23.04
N THR A 48 6.67 -33.72 -22.91
CA THR A 48 7.72 -34.65 -23.40
C THR A 48 7.93 -35.86 -22.49
N GLU A 49 7.71 -35.71 -21.18
CA GLU A 49 7.92 -36.80 -20.19
C GLU A 49 6.70 -37.74 -20.07
N GLY A 50 5.65 -37.55 -20.87
CA GLY A 50 4.49 -38.45 -20.92
C GLY A 50 3.63 -38.50 -19.64
N LEU A 51 3.88 -37.59 -18.68
CA LEU A 51 3.15 -37.52 -17.40
C LEU A 51 1.85 -36.69 -17.49
N GLY A 52 1.53 -36.15 -18.67
CA GLY A 52 0.35 -35.31 -18.91
C GLY A 52 -0.87 -36.10 -19.40
N GLN A 53 -1.58 -36.83 -18.54
CA GLN A 53 -2.77 -37.62 -18.92
C GLN A 53 -4.01 -36.81 -19.35
N ASN A 54 -3.91 -35.51 -19.67
CA ASN A 54 -5.05 -34.72 -20.16
C ASN A 54 -4.59 -33.61 -21.11
N GLU A 55 -4.22 -33.97 -22.34
CA GLU A 55 -3.69 -33.04 -23.34
C GLU A 55 -4.66 -31.93 -23.74
N SER A 56 -5.97 -32.17 -23.69
CA SER A 56 -6.98 -31.21 -24.17
C SER A 56 -7.39 -30.14 -23.15
N GLN A 57 -7.12 -30.33 -21.85
CA GLN A 57 -7.52 -29.35 -20.80
C GLN A 57 -6.41 -28.34 -20.45
N LEU A 58 -5.19 -28.54 -20.94
CA LEU A 58 -4.02 -27.77 -20.54
C LEU A 58 -3.77 -26.55 -21.45
N GLU A 59 -4.08 -26.66 -22.74
CA GLU A 59 -4.01 -25.54 -23.69
C GLU A 59 -5.14 -24.53 -23.44
N GLU A 60 -6.37 -24.99 -23.17
CA GLU A 60 -7.51 -24.11 -22.88
C GLU A 60 -7.30 -23.28 -21.60
N LYS A 61 -6.66 -23.85 -20.57
CA LYS A 61 -6.34 -23.14 -19.32
C LYS A 61 -5.19 -22.14 -19.46
N ALA A 62 -4.34 -22.27 -20.48
CA ALA A 62 -3.25 -21.32 -20.74
C ALA A 62 -3.78 -20.03 -21.39
N ASP A 63 -4.74 -20.15 -22.31
CA ASP A 63 -5.30 -19.00 -23.04
C ASP A 63 -6.41 -18.29 -22.26
N ILE A 64 -7.25 -19.01 -21.50
CA ILE A 64 -8.33 -18.40 -20.71
C ILE A 64 -7.80 -17.59 -19.51
N PHE A 65 -6.62 -17.94 -18.96
CA PHE A 65 -6.06 -17.23 -17.79
C PHE A 65 -5.21 -16.02 -18.17
N SER A 66 -4.77 -15.89 -19.43
CA SER A 66 -4.06 -14.71 -19.92
C SER A 66 -4.97 -13.49 -20.09
N SER A 67 -6.27 -13.72 -20.33
CA SER A 67 -7.27 -12.66 -20.53
C SER A 67 -8.00 -12.26 -19.23
N GLN A 68 -8.02 -13.10 -18.20
CA GLN A 68 -8.66 -12.78 -16.91
C GLN A 68 -7.73 -12.12 -15.88
N THR A 69 -6.41 -12.13 -16.05
CA THR A 69 -5.48 -11.55 -15.05
C THR A 69 -5.31 -10.04 -15.11
N GLU A 70 -5.82 -9.36 -16.14
CA GLU A 70 -5.73 -7.90 -16.24
C GLU A 70 -6.74 -7.16 -15.35
N GLU A 71 -7.87 -7.80 -14.97
CA GLU A 71 -8.90 -7.14 -14.13
C GLU A 71 -8.91 -7.56 -12.65
N ARG A 72 -8.19 -8.62 -12.26
CA ARG A 72 -8.24 -9.20 -10.89
C ARG A 72 -6.97 -9.05 -10.04
N THR A 73 -5.92 -8.40 -10.55
CA THR A 73 -4.60 -8.36 -9.87
C THR A 73 -4.36 -7.10 -9.02
N HIS A 74 -5.40 -6.40 -8.58
CA HIS A 74 -5.23 -5.30 -7.62
C HIS A 74 -5.62 -5.63 -6.16
N ASP A 75 -6.15 -6.83 -5.87
CA ASP A 75 -6.75 -7.12 -4.54
C ASP A 75 -6.42 -8.49 -3.92
N ALA A 76 -5.58 -9.33 -4.56
CA ALA A 76 -5.36 -10.72 -4.12
C ALA A 76 -3.89 -11.10 -3.82
N LEU A 77 -2.98 -10.13 -3.64
CA LEU A 77 -1.56 -10.41 -3.38
C LEU A 77 -0.94 -9.53 -2.29
N GLU A 78 -1.61 -9.38 -1.14
CA GLU A 78 -1.03 -8.77 0.08
C GLU A 78 -0.90 -9.76 1.25
N GLY A 79 -0.92 -11.07 0.99
CA GLY A 79 -0.90 -12.11 2.04
C GLY A 79 0.47 -12.68 2.42
N TYR A 80 1.51 -12.54 1.59
CA TYR A 80 2.80 -13.20 1.83
C TYR A 80 3.96 -12.35 1.29
N SER A 81 4.56 -11.51 2.15
CA SER A 81 5.99 -11.10 2.16
C SER A 81 6.18 -9.78 2.93
N SER A 82 5.93 -9.78 4.25
CA SER A 82 6.11 -8.58 5.09
C SER A 82 7.15 -8.73 6.21
N ASP A 83 8.03 -9.73 6.16
CA ASP A 83 9.01 -9.99 7.24
C ASP A 83 10.47 -9.60 6.91
N GLN A 84 10.75 -8.96 5.77
CA GLN A 84 12.15 -8.60 5.42
C GLN A 84 12.39 -7.17 4.90
N LYS A 85 11.43 -6.24 4.98
CA LYS A 85 11.63 -4.88 4.43
C LYS A 85 11.52 -3.69 5.38
N GLU A 86 11.26 -3.90 6.67
CA GLU A 86 11.12 -2.80 7.65
C GLU A 86 12.41 -2.50 8.45
N LYS A 87 13.60 -2.63 7.84
CA LYS A 87 14.88 -2.31 8.52
C LYS A 87 15.70 -1.18 7.91
N LEU A 88 15.13 -0.29 7.09
CA LEU A 88 15.95 0.75 6.44
C LEU A 88 15.41 2.20 6.42
N TYR A 89 14.33 2.54 7.13
CA TYR A 89 13.79 3.92 7.08
C TYR A 89 13.37 4.53 8.43
N GLU A 90 13.94 4.09 9.56
CA GLU A 90 13.65 4.67 10.90
C GLU A 90 14.78 5.56 11.44
N SER A 91 15.46 6.33 10.58
CA SER A 91 16.48 7.29 11.02
C SER A 91 16.59 8.50 10.09
N ALA A 92 15.53 9.29 9.96
CA ALA A 92 15.62 10.73 9.70
C ALA A 92 14.24 11.39 9.70
N ASN A 93 14.13 12.50 10.43
CA ASN A 93 13.12 13.55 10.35
C ASN A 93 11.93 13.44 11.31
N ASP A 94 12.28 13.63 12.58
CA ASP A 94 11.55 14.53 13.48
C ASP A 94 12.06 15.96 13.22
N THR A 95 11.26 16.78 12.55
CA THR A 95 11.27 18.26 12.54
C THR A 95 10.09 18.76 11.72
N SER A 96 9.13 19.40 12.41
CA SER A 96 8.43 20.65 12.05
C SER A 96 8.12 20.92 10.56
N GLU A 97 6.91 21.20 10.11
CA GLU A 97 5.99 22.23 10.58
C GLU A 97 4.59 21.94 10.04
N SER A 98 3.62 22.35 10.83
CA SER A 98 2.22 22.50 10.47
C SER A 98 2.06 23.54 9.37
N ASP A 99 1.68 23.13 8.16
CA ASP A 99 1.05 24.03 7.21
C ASP A 99 -0.26 23.41 6.68
N SER A 100 -1.31 23.70 7.43
CA SER A 100 -2.69 23.48 7.04
C SER A 100 -3.07 24.50 5.97
N GLU A 101 -2.85 24.18 4.70
CA GLU A 101 -3.38 24.96 3.59
C GLU A 101 -4.91 24.88 3.59
N LYS A 102 -5.52 25.99 4.01
CA LYS A 102 -6.91 26.35 3.75
C LYS A 102 -7.13 26.35 2.23
N ILE A 103 -7.97 25.45 1.75
CA ILE A 103 -8.57 25.60 0.42
C ILE A 103 -9.65 26.67 0.55
N ASP A 104 -9.26 27.91 0.31
CA ASP A 104 -10.18 29.03 0.16
C ASP A 104 -11.08 28.77 -1.05
N LYS A 105 -12.39 28.70 -0.76
CA LYS A 105 -13.46 28.76 -1.75
C LYS A 105 -13.41 30.14 -2.41
N ALA A 106 -12.70 30.25 -3.53
CA ALA A 106 -12.80 31.42 -4.39
C ALA A 106 -14.14 31.36 -5.15
N ASP A 107 -15.12 32.08 -4.61
CA ASP A 107 -16.28 32.60 -5.34
C ASP A 107 -15.78 33.43 -6.54
N VAL A 108 -15.93 32.88 -7.75
CA VAL A 108 -15.87 33.68 -8.98
C VAL A 108 -17.28 33.76 -9.57
N PRO A 109 -17.93 34.94 -9.51
CA PRO A 109 -19.27 35.14 -10.00
C PRO A 109 -19.26 35.26 -11.53
N LYS A 110 -19.76 34.24 -12.23
CA LYS A 110 -20.20 34.42 -13.63
C LYS A 110 -21.54 35.14 -13.64
N SER A 111 -21.42 36.46 -13.65
CA SER A 111 -22.52 37.38 -13.85
C SER A 111 -23.00 37.38 -15.31
N LEU A 112 -24.33 37.44 -15.43
CA LEU A 112 -25.11 38.17 -16.44
C LEU A 112 -24.97 37.79 -17.92
N GLY A 113 -26.00 37.10 -18.43
CA GLY A 113 -26.25 37.04 -19.87
C GLY A 113 -27.52 36.29 -20.26
N LYS A 114 -28.64 37.01 -20.33
CA LYS A 114 -29.92 36.67 -20.99
C LYS A 114 -30.87 35.74 -20.23
N THR A 115 -31.65 36.39 -19.35
CA THR A 115 -33.10 36.30 -19.30
C THR A 115 -33.71 35.96 -20.66
N ARG A 116 -34.06 34.69 -20.88
CA ARG A 116 -35.10 34.30 -21.83
C ARG A 116 -36.29 33.79 -21.05
N GLN A 117 -37.23 34.72 -20.91
CA GLN A 117 -38.65 34.55 -20.69
C GLN A 117 -39.12 33.10 -20.65
N SER A 118 -39.57 32.74 -19.45
CA SER A 118 -40.68 31.84 -19.18
C SER A 118 -41.67 31.73 -20.34
N GLN A 119 -41.52 30.69 -21.15
CA GLN A 119 -42.68 30.04 -21.76
C GLN A 119 -43.03 28.84 -20.89
N LYS A 120 -43.99 29.08 -20.02
CA LYS A 120 -44.74 28.13 -19.21
C LYS A 120 -45.45 27.17 -20.17
N ARG A 121 -44.69 26.23 -20.75
CA ARG A 121 -45.27 25.12 -21.52
C ARG A 121 -45.98 24.24 -20.52
N GLU A 122 -47.29 24.21 -20.66
CA GLU A 122 -48.24 23.41 -19.92
C GLU A 122 -47.70 22.00 -19.68
N LYS A 123 -47.82 21.56 -18.44
CA LYS A 123 -47.44 20.23 -17.98
C LYS A 123 -48.32 19.21 -18.70
N LYS A 124 -47.97 18.85 -19.94
CA LYS A 124 -48.47 17.63 -20.58
C LYS A 124 -48.18 16.50 -19.60
N SER A 125 -49.22 15.80 -19.16
CA SER A 125 -49.15 14.71 -18.19
C SER A 125 -48.00 13.78 -18.57
N LYS A 126 -46.89 13.90 -17.82
CA LYS A 126 -45.74 13.02 -17.99
C LYS A 126 -46.24 11.64 -17.57
N ARG A 127 -46.58 10.80 -18.56
CA ARG A 127 -46.81 9.37 -18.34
C ARG A 127 -45.68 8.87 -17.43
N PRO A 128 -45.98 8.03 -16.42
CA PRO A 128 -44.95 7.52 -15.53
C PRO A 128 -43.84 6.91 -16.39
N ALA A 129 -42.59 7.31 -16.12
CA ALA A 129 -41.45 6.74 -16.81
C ALA A 129 -41.52 5.22 -16.66
N LYS A 130 -41.35 4.49 -17.76
CA LYS A 130 -41.29 3.03 -17.72
C LYS A 130 -40.21 2.63 -16.72
N PRO A 131 -40.46 1.67 -15.82
CA PRO A 131 -39.48 1.26 -14.83
C PRO A 131 -38.20 0.80 -15.55
N ASN A 132 -37.05 1.24 -15.05
CA ASN A 132 -35.77 0.85 -15.61
C ASN A 132 -35.64 -0.69 -15.55
N PRO A 133 -35.43 -1.39 -16.69
CA PRO A 133 -35.32 -2.85 -16.70
C PRO A 133 -34.18 -3.38 -15.82
N PHE A 134 -33.18 -2.55 -15.53
CA PHE A 134 -32.03 -2.91 -14.70
C PHE A 134 -32.11 -2.40 -13.25
N GLY A 135 -33.25 -1.83 -12.82
CA GLY A 135 -33.39 -1.29 -11.47
C GLY A 135 -33.07 -2.31 -10.36
N LYS A 136 -33.45 -3.59 -10.56
CA LYS A 136 -33.11 -4.68 -9.64
C LYS A 136 -31.61 -4.95 -9.57
N LEU A 137 -30.92 -4.94 -10.71
CA LEU A 137 -29.47 -5.17 -10.79
C LEU A 137 -28.67 -4.06 -10.12
N ILE A 138 -29.14 -2.81 -10.21
CA ILE A 138 -28.51 -1.66 -9.56
C ILE A 138 -28.57 -1.82 -8.03
N VAL A 139 -29.76 -2.17 -7.49
CA VAL A 139 -29.94 -2.39 -6.04
C VAL A 139 -29.09 -3.56 -5.55
N GLU A 140 -29.02 -4.67 -6.30
CA GLU A 140 -28.16 -5.80 -5.95
C GLU A 140 -26.67 -5.45 -5.97
N ALA A 141 -26.24 -4.65 -6.96
CA ALA A 141 -24.86 -4.18 -7.04
C ALA A 141 -24.50 -3.23 -5.88
N GLU A 142 -25.42 -2.36 -5.48
CA GLU A 142 -25.26 -1.47 -4.33
C GLU A 142 -25.15 -2.27 -3.02
N ARG A 143 -26.01 -3.28 -2.82
CA ARG A 143 -25.92 -4.19 -1.67
C ARG A 143 -24.56 -4.91 -1.61
N LYS A 144 -24.12 -5.48 -2.73
CA LYS A 144 -22.81 -6.15 -2.81
C LYS A 144 -21.63 -5.20 -2.56
N LYS A 145 -21.73 -3.93 -2.97
CA LYS A 145 -20.71 -2.92 -2.67
C LYS A 145 -20.67 -2.59 -1.19
N ALA A 146 -21.83 -2.40 -0.56
CA ALA A 146 -21.92 -2.12 0.87
C ALA A 146 -21.37 -3.28 1.71
N GLU A 147 -21.71 -4.52 1.39
CA GLU A 147 -21.17 -5.72 2.06
C GLU A 147 -19.65 -5.82 1.92
N ARG A 148 -19.09 -5.54 0.74
CA ARG A 148 -17.63 -5.51 0.52
C ARG A 148 -16.95 -4.41 1.32
N GLN A 149 -17.54 -3.22 1.36
CA GLN A 149 -17.00 -2.10 2.14
C GLN A 149 -16.98 -2.43 3.63
N ALA A 150 -18.07 -2.99 4.16
CA ALA A 150 -18.14 -3.44 5.55
C ALA A 150 -17.07 -4.49 5.86
N ALA A 151 -16.90 -5.51 5.00
CA ALA A 151 -15.87 -6.52 5.19
C ALA A 151 -14.44 -5.94 5.18
N ILE A 152 -14.17 -4.97 4.30
CA ILE A 152 -12.88 -4.28 4.26
C ILE A 152 -12.66 -3.49 5.55
N GLU A 153 -13.66 -2.75 6.02
CA GLU A 153 -13.57 -1.96 7.26
C GLU A 153 -13.35 -2.83 8.48
N GLU A 154 -14.05 -3.95 8.62
CA GLU A 154 -13.83 -4.91 9.69
C GLU A 154 -12.41 -5.48 9.66
N SER A 155 -11.91 -5.86 8.47
CA SER A 155 -10.54 -6.36 8.32
C SER A 155 -9.48 -5.31 8.68
N LYS A 156 -9.74 -4.03 8.36
CA LYS A 156 -8.84 -2.92 8.72
C LYS A 156 -8.80 -2.72 10.22
N ARG A 157 -9.96 -2.73 10.90
CA ARG A 157 -10.03 -2.62 12.36
C ARG A 157 -9.26 -3.73 13.05
N LEU A 158 -9.45 -4.99 12.62
CA LEU A 158 -8.69 -6.13 13.17
C LEU A 158 -7.19 -5.98 12.99
N LYS A 159 -6.74 -5.50 11.81
CA LYS A 159 -5.32 -5.23 11.56
C LYS A 159 -4.78 -4.11 12.45
N GLU A 160 -5.53 -3.03 12.61
CA GLU A 160 -5.16 -1.90 13.48
C GLU A 160 -5.02 -2.34 14.93
N GLU A 161 -5.96 -3.11 15.47
CA GLU A 161 -5.89 -3.66 16.83
C GLU A 161 -4.67 -4.57 17.01
N GLN A 162 -4.39 -5.45 16.05
CA GLN A 162 -3.20 -6.30 16.10
C GLN A 162 -1.90 -5.48 16.04
N ASN A 163 -1.87 -4.46 15.19
CA ASN A 163 -0.73 -3.56 15.08
C ASN A 163 -0.51 -2.74 16.34
N GLN A 164 -1.59 -2.26 16.99
CA GLN A 164 -1.52 -1.59 18.28
C GLN A 164 -0.94 -2.51 19.35
N LYS A 165 -1.45 -3.75 19.47
CA LYS A 165 -0.91 -4.76 20.40
C LYS A 165 0.58 -5.04 20.15
N ARG A 166 1.00 -5.14 18.88
CA ARG A 166 2.42 -5.28 18.52
C ARG A 166 3.23 -4.07 18.96
N LYS A 167 2.77 -2.85 18.65
CA LYS A 167 3.44 -1.60 19.05
C LYS A 167 3.59 -1.51 20.57
N GLU A 168 2.54 -1.80 21.32
CA GLU A 168 2.58 -1.83 22.78
C GLU A 168 3.57 -2.87 23.33
N TYR A 169 3.60 -4.07 22.75
CA TYR A 169 4.57 -5.10 23.13
C TYR A 169 6.01 -4.63 22.92
N TYR A 170 6.31 -4.08 21.74
CA TYR A 170 7.66 -3.59 21.43
C TYR A 170 8.03 -2.35 22.25
N ALA A 171 7.08 -1.46 22.53
CA ALA A 171 7.28 -0.32 23.43
C ALA A 171 7.70 -0.80 24.83
N LYS A 172 6.92 -1.70 25.44
CA LYS A 172 7.26 -2.29 26.75
C LYS A 172 8.61 -2.99 26.73
N ARG A 173 8.91 -3.74 25.66
CA ARG A 173 10.20 -4.43 25.51
C ARG A 173 11.37 -3.46 25.42
N ASN A 174 11.22 -2.38 24.66
CA ASN A 174 12.25 -1.35 24.51
C ASN A 174 12.46 -0.61 25.83
N ASP A 175 11.39 -0.25 26.55
CA ASP A 175 11.49 0.37 27.87
C ASP A 175 12.29 -0.49 28.86
N VAL A 176 12.01 -1.80 28.90
CA VAL A 176 12.77 -2.75 29.72
C VAL A 176 14.22 -2.84 29.27
N ARG A 177 14.46 -2.93 27.97
CA ARG A 177 15.83 -2.95 27.40
C ARG A 177 16.60 -1.69 27.79
N ASP A 178 16.00 -0.52 27.65
CA ASP A 178 16.64 0.76 27.93
C ASP A 178 16.94 0.89 29.43
N LYS A 179 16.00 0.49 30.30
CA LYS A 179 16.24 0.43 31.76
C LYS A 179 17.43 -0.47 32.11
N LEU A 180 17.56 -1.63 31.48
CA LEU A 180 18.66 -2.57 31.73
C LEU A 180 20.00 -2.12 31.12
N GLN A 181 19.96 -1.38 30.01
CA GLN A 181 21.15 -0.84 29.35
C GLN A 181 21.64 0.47 29.96
N ARG A 182 20.85 1.12 30.83
CA ARG A 182 21.27 2.32 31.57
C ARG A 182 22.54 2.04 32.37
N LYS A 183 23.47 2.98 32.25
CA LYS A 183 24.75 3.01 32.95
C LYS A 183 24.84 4.23 33.85
N THR A 184 25.57 4.11 34.95
CA THR A 184 25.96 5.21 35.82
C THR A 184 26.97 6.12 35.11
N ARG A 185 27.26 7.29 35.70
CA ARG A 185 28.29 8.22 35.17
C ARG A 185 29.67 7.56 34.99
N LYS A 186 29.97 6.52 35.77
CA LYS A 186 31.21 5.73 35.68
C LYS A 186 31.14 4.58 34.67
N GLY A 187 30.05 4.47 33.91
CA GLY A 187 29.86 3.43 32.88
C GLY A 187 29.43 2.06 33.42
N GLN A 188 29.28 1.90 34.74
CA GLN A 188 28.78 0.66 35.34
C GLN A 188 27.27 0.52 35.15
N PRO A 189 26.74 -0.70 34.97
CA PRO A 189 25.30 -0.89 34.88
C PRO A 189 24.58 -0.44 36.16
N VAL A 190 23.36 0.06 36.02
CA VAL A 190 22.53 0.42 37.18
C VAL A 190 21.95 -0.86 37.79
N MET A 191 22.58 -1.36 38.86
CA MET A 191 22.22 -2.64 39.51
C MET A 191 20.77 -2.69 39.99
N ALA A 192 20.20 -1.57 40.44
CA ALA A 192 18.80 -1.51 40.89
C ALA A 192 17.82 -2.03 39.82
N ASN A 193 18.00 -1.61 38.56
CA ASN A 193 17.14 -2.05 37.45
C ASN A 193 17.31 -3.55 37.14
N GLN A 194 18.54 -4.06 37.29
CA GLN A 194 18.83 -5.48 37.06
C GLN A 194 18.21 -6.36 38.14
N VAL A 195 18.31 -5.96 39.41
CA VAL A 195 17.72 -6.67 40.54
C VAL A 195 16.19 -6.67 40.42
N LEU A 196 15.57 -5.53 40.12
CA LEU A 196 14.11 -5.46 39.91
C LEU A 196 13.64 -6.41 38.81
N HIS A 197 14.32 -6.43 37.66
CA HIS A 197 14.00 -7.32 36.56
C HIS A 197 14.15 -8.81 36.92
N LEU A 198 15.16 -9.16 37.71
CA LEU A 198 15.34 -10.52 38.22
C LEU A 198 14.21 -10.91 39.19
N LEU A 199 13.82 -10.00 40.08
CA LEU A 199 12.73 -10.22 41.02
C LEU A 199 11.39 -10.39 40.29
N GLU A 200 11.08 -9.54 39.31
CA GLU A 200 9.88 -9.67 38.47
C GLU A 200 9.84 -11.03 37.76
N LYS A 201 10.97 -11.51 37.24
CA LYS A 201 11.06 -12.84 36.63
C LYS A 201 10.82 -13.96 37.64
N ILE A 202 11.44 -13.91 38.81
CA ILE A 202 11.28 -14.94 39.84
C ILE A 202 9.83 -14.98 40.34
N GLN A 203 9.20 -13.81 40.53
CA GLN A 203 7.81 -13.71 40.97
C GLN A 203 6.83 -14.16 39.89
N GLY A 204 7.07 -13.81 38.62
CA GLY A 204 6.25 -14.24 37.47
C GLY A 204 6.47 -15.69 37.04
N MET A 205 7.44 -16.40 37.61
CA MET A 205 7.66 -17.84 37.40
C MET A 205 6.90 -18.73 38.41
N LYS A 206 6.25 -18.13 39.41
CA LYS A 206 5.31 -18.83 40.31
C LYS A 206 3.94 -18.95 39.68
#